data_AF-A0A7W0VT78-F1
#
_entry.id   AF-A0A7W0VT78-F1
#
_cell.length_a   1.000
_cell.length_b   1.000
_cell.length_c   1.000
_cell.angle_alpha   90.00
_cell.angle_beta   90.00
_cell.angle_gamma   90.00
#
_symmetry.space_group_name_H-M   'P 1'
#
loop_
_entity.id
_entity.type
_entity.pdbx_description
1 polymer ?
#
loop_
_entity_poly.entity_id
_entity_poly.type
_entity_poly.pdbx_seq_one_letter_code
_entity_poly.pdbx_strand_id
1 'polypeptide(L)'
;MNRTTALAAVITVLAACSTNYTPRTPGRVFVTMEGGQPTYVRDGQSHRHGFLGGGLQRAVRGNIAAEAAANEYHDRLRDGLLVMLLGGTCATTALVWGVADAAREDPDHDRAATKMLVALGCSVLMMGGAFYTASAEPYRWDAINIFNDSAPPVYPGYGPPPAYGPGYAPSSSVATPAKKRLGMRDD
;
A
#
# COMPACT_ATOMS: atom_id res chain seq x y z
N MET A 1 -31.60 13.31 26.28
CA MET A 1 -30.85 12.28 25.54
C MET A 1 -29.53 12.05 26.28
N ASN A 2 -29.35 10.86 26.87
CA ASN A 2 -28.23 10.60 27.78
C ASN A 2 -26.95 10.35 26.98
N ARG A 3 -25.83 11.01 27.35
CA ARG A 3 -24.54 10.89 26.65
C ARG A 3 -24.03 9.45 26.54
N THR A 4 -24.45 8.57 27.44
CA THR A 4 -24.10 7.16 27.48
C THR A 4 -24.76 6.33 26.37
N THR A 5 -25.98 6.66 25.94
CA THR A 5 -26.65 5.92 24.86
C THR A 5 -26.11 6.28 23.48
N ALA A 6 -25.61 7.51 23.29
CA ALA A 6 -24.95 7.92 22.04
C ALA A 6 -23.63 7.16 21.80
N LEU A 7 -22.85 6.89 22.86
CA LEU A 7 -21.56 6.22 22.77
C LEU A 7 -21.69 4.73 22.43
N ALA A 8 -22.70 4.06 22.96
CA ALA A 8 -22.98 2.66 22.66
C ALA A 8 -23.40 2.43 21.19
N ALA A 9 -24.14 3.37 20.60
CA ALA A 9 -24.56 3.31 19.20
C ALA A 9 -23.38 3.51 18.21
N VAL A 10 -22.37 4.30 18.58
CA VAL A 10 -21.18 4.51 17.73
C VAL A 10 -20.28 3.27 17.69
N ILE A 11 -20.17 2.53 18.81
CA ILE A 11 -19.35 1.32 18.89
C ILE A 11 -19.95 0.17 18.07
N THR A 12 -21.28 0.03 18.02
CA THR A 12 -21.93 -1.04 17.24
C THR A 12 -21.89 -0.82 15.73
N VAL A 13 -21.79 0.43 15.26
CA VAL A 13 -21.59 0.73 13.82
C VAL A 13 -20.18 0.34 13.35
N LEU A 14 -19.18 0.38 14.23
CA LEU A 14 -17.80 -0.01 13.90
C LEU A 14 -17.59 -1.54 13.85
N ALA A 15 -18.52 -2.32 14.40
CA ALA A 15 -18.52 -3.78 14.28
C ALA A 15 -19.20 -4.27 12.99
N ALA A 16 -19.41 -3.40 12.00
CA ALA A 16 -19.89 -3.78 10.68
C ALA A 16 -18.96 -4.84 10.07
N CYS A 17 -19.48 -6.06 9.94
CA CYS A 17 -18.78 -7.20 9.36
C CYS A 17 -18.28 -6.86 7.95
N SER A 18 -17.02 -6.45 7.82
CA SER A 18 -16.40 -6.25 6.51
C SER A 18 -16.16 -7.62 5.88
N THR A 19 -17.07 -8.05 5.00
CA THR A 19 -16.79 -9.20 4.14
C THR A 19 -15.68 -8.80 3.19
N ASN A 20 -14.51 -9.43 3.33
CA ASN A 20 -13.40 -9.18 2.44
C ASN A 20 -13.55 -10.08 1.20
N TYR A 21 -14.00 -9.51 0.09
CA TYR A 21 -14.06 -10.23 -1.18
C TYR A 21 -12.65 -10.31 -1.77
N THR A 22 -12.11 -11.52 -1.88
CA THR A 22 -10.84 -11.78 -2.57
C THR A 22 -11.13 -12.34 -3.96
N PRO A 23 -11.02 -11.54 -5.03
CA PRO A 23 -11.18 -12.07 -6.38
C PRO A 23 -10.11 -13.14 -6.63
N ARG A 24 -10.55 -14.34 -7.06
CA ARG A 24 -9.68 -15.44 -7.45
C ARG A 24 -9.62 -15.52 -8.97
N THR A 25 -8.96 -14.57 -9.62
CA THR A 25 -8.57 -14.79 -11.03
C THR A 25 -7.19 -15.45 -11.05
N PRO A 26 -7.05 -16.64 -11.67
CA PRO A 26 -5.76 -17.30 -11.81
C PRO A 26 -4.73 -16.40 -12.48
N GLY A 27 -3.49 -16.47 -12.01
CA GLY A 27 -2.34 -15.80 -12.64
C GLY A 27 -2.31 -14.28 -12.50
N ARG A 28 -3.10 -13.69 -11.60
CA ARG A 28 -3.07 -12.24 -11.33
C ARG A 28 -2.78 -11.96 -9.86
N VAL A 29 -2.14 -10.83 -9.61
CA VAL A 29 -1.85 -10.30 -8.26
C VAL A 29 -2.85 -9.20 -7.95
N PHE A 30 -3.48 -9.30 -6.78
CA PHE A 30 -4.38 -8.28 -6.23
C PHE A 30 -3.82 -7.71 -4.94
N VAL A 31 -4.11 -6.44 -4.68
CA VAL A 31 -3.79 -5.79 -3.40
C VAL A 31 -5.06 -5.77 -2.55
N THR A 32 -4.99 -6.38 -1.37
CA THR A 32 -6.03 -6.32 -0.34
C THR A 32 -5.46 -5.64 0.90
N MET A 33 -6.33 -5.23 1.82
CA MET A 33 -5.92 -4.78 3.14
C MET A 33 -6.30 -5.85 4.16
N GLU A 34 -5.31 -6.39 4.87
CA GLU A 34 -5.51 -7.34 5.97
C GLU A 34 -4.85 -6.76 7.22
N GLY A 35 -5.62 -6.52 8.29
CA GLY A 35 -5.09 -5.95 9.54
C GLY A 35 -4.45 -4.57 9.37
N GLY A 36 -4.95 -3.75 8.43
CA GLY A 36 -4.43 -2.41 8.15
C GLY A 36 -3.13 -2.37 7.35
N GLN A 37 -2.65 -3.51 6.86
CA GLN A 37 -1.47 -3.58 6.01
C GLN A 37 -1.83 -4.09 4.61
N PRO A 38 -1.12 -3.63 3.57
CA PRO A 38 -1.24 -4.22 2.24
C PRO A 38 -0.89 -5.71 2.27
N THR A 39 -1.72 -6.52 1.62
CA THR A 39 -1.48 -7.95 1.38
C THR A 39 -1.66 -8.22 -0.10
N TYR A 40 -0.71 -8.95 -0.68
CA TYR A 40 -0.76 -9.33 -2.09
C TYR A 40 -1.36 -10.72 -2.21
N VAL A 41 -2.46 -10.87 -2.94
CA VAL A 41 -3.11 -12.16 -3.15
C VAL A 41 -2.85 -12.65 -4.57
N ARG A 42 -2.31 -13.85 -4.71
CA ARG A 42 -2.11 -14.53 -6.00
C ARG A 42 -2.53 -15.98 -5.88
N ASP A 43 -3.36 -16.45 -6.81
CA ASP A 43 -3.78 -17.85 -6.87
C ASP A 43 -4.36 -18.38 -5.53
N GLY A 44 -5.01 -17.49 -4.77
CA GLY A 44 -5.56 -17.78 -3.44
C GLY A 44 -4.55 -17.78 -2.29
N GLN A 45 -3.26 -17.53 -2.55
CA GLN A 45 -2.23 -17.35 -1.53
C GLN A 45 -2.07 -15.87 -1.16
N SER A 46 -2.11 -15.59 0.14
CA SER A 46 -1.86 -14.25 0.69
C SER A 46 -0.38 -14.06 1.02
N HIS A 47 0.23 -13.02 0.48
CA HIS A 47 1.60 -12.58 0.74
C HIS A 47 1.55 -11.20 1.42
N ARG A 48 1.62 -11.17 2.75
CA ARG A 48 1.67 -9.91 3.52
C ARG A 48 2.84 -9.05 3.08
N HIS A 49 2.66 -7.73 3.04
CA HIS A 49 3.68 -6.77 2.61
C HIS A 49 5.06 -7.03 3.21
N GLY A 50 5.09 -7.29 4.52
CA GLY A 50 6.33 -7.36 5.29
C GLY A 50 6.95 -5.98 5.53
N PHE A 51 8.04 -5.93 6.29
CA PHE A 51 8.66 -4.66 6.70
C PHE A 51 9.27 -3.86 5.53
N LEU A 52 9.80 -4.57 4.52
CA LEU A 52 10.48 -3.97 3.35
C LEU A 52 9.86 -4.43 2.02
N GLY A 53 8.56 -4.75 1.99
CA GLY A 53 7.92 -5.15 0.73
C GLY A 53 8.23 -6.56 0.21
N GLY A 54 8.88 -7.42 1.00
CA GLY A 54 9.19 -8.81 0.60
C GLY A 54 7.96 -9.69 0.30
N GLY A 55 6.75 -9.25 0.68
CA GLY A 55 5.50 -9.82 0.20
C GLY A 55 5.33 -9.73 -1.31
N LEU A 56 5.68 -8.57 -1.89
CA LEU A 56 5.50 -8.30 -3.32
C LEU A 56 6.40 -9.20 -4.16
N GLN A 57 7.68 -9.31 -3.79
CA GLN A 57 8.66 -10.19 -4.45
C GLN A 57 8.18 -11.65 -4.51
N ARG A 58 7.49 -12.11 -3.46
CA ARG A 58 6.91 -13.47 -3.44
C ARG A 58 5.67 -13.57 -4.32
N ALA A 59 4.81 -12.56 -4.32
CA ALA A 59 3.60 -12.53 -5.13
C ALA A 59 3.90 -12.53 -6.64
N VAL A 60 4.90 -11.76 -7.09
CA VAL A 60 5.24 -11.64 -8.52
C VAL A 60 6.24 -12.69 -9.01
N ARG A 61 6.61 -13.66 -8.16
CA ARG A 61 7.65 -14.65 -8.48
C ARG A 61 7.35 -15.43 -9.76
N GLY A 62 8.36 -15.61 -10.61
CA GLY A 62 8.27 -16.33 -11.88
C GLY A 62 8.09 -15.43 -13.11
N ASN A 63 7.94 -14.11 -12.93
CA ASN A 63 8.05 -13.13 -14.02
C ASN A 63 9.27 -12.24 -13.74
N ILE A 64 10.33 -12.41 -14.54
CA ILE A 64 11.63 -11.72 -14.34
C ILE A 64 11.49 -10.19 -14.39
N ALA A 65 10.65 -9.65 -15.27
CA ALA A 65 10.45 -8.21 -15.39
C ALA A 65 9.70 -7.64 -14.16
N ALA A 66 8.68 -8.34 -13.68
CA ALA A 66 7.95 -7.94 -12.48
C ALA A 66 8.81 -8.08 -11.21
N GLU A 67 9.65 -9.12 -11.14
CA GLU A 67 10.62 -9.30 -10.04
C GLU A 67 11.64 -8.16 -9.98
N ALA A 68 12.13 -7.68 -11.14
CA ALA A 68 13.05 -6.54 -11.18
C ALA A 68 12.41 -5.26 -10.59
N ALA A 69 11.18 -4.93 -10.97
CA ALA A 69 10.45 -3.80 -10.40
C ALA A 69 10.16 -3.98 -8.90
N ALA A 70 9.83 -5.19 -8.46
CA ALA A 70 9.63 -5.50 -7.04
C ALA A 70 10.93 -5.42 -6.22
N ASN A 71 12.07 -5.74 -6.81
CA ASN A 71 13.38 -5.58 -6.18
C ASN A 71 13.76 -4.11 -6.05
N GLU A 72 13.56 -3.29 -7.09
CA GLU A 72 13.77 -1.85 -7.01
C GLU A 72 12.88 -1.21 -5.93
N TYR A 73 11.62 -1.66 -5.81
CA TYR A 73 10.74 -1.27 -4.70
C TYR A 73 11.35 -1.62 -3.32
N HIS A 74 11.80 -2.86 -3.15
CA HIS A 74 12.42 -3.34 -1.91
C HIS A 74 13.69 -2.55 -1.55
N ASP A 75 14.58 -2.35 -2.52
CA ASP A 75 15.86 -1.65 -2.33
C ASP A 75 15.63 -0.19 -1.97
N ARG A 76 14.66 0.50 -2.61
CA ARG A 76 14.31 1.87 -2.23
C ARG A 76 13.76 1.99 -0.82
N LEU A 77 12.90 1.05 -0.40
CA LEU A 77 12.42 1.02 0.98
C LEU A 77 13.58 0.80 1.96
N ARG A 78 14.47 -0.15 1.67
CA ARG A 78 15.62 -0.47 2.52
C ARG A 78 16.55 0.73 2.64
N ASP A 79 16.98 1.28 1.52
CA ASP A 79 17.97 2.35 1.47
C ASP A 79 17.39 3.66 2.01
N GLY A 80 16.13 3.96 1.69
CA GLY A 80 15.40 5.09 2.26
C GLY A 80 15.24 5.01 3.77
N LEU A 81 14.90 3.83 4.30
CA LEU A 81 14.85 3.59 5.73
C LEU A 81 16.23 3.74 6.39
N LEU A 82 17.30 3.22 5.78
CA LEU A 82 18.66 3.35 6.32
C LEU A 82 19.09 4.83 6.40
N VAL A 83 18.84 5.61 5.34
CA VAL A 83 19.12 7.06 5.32
C VAL A 83 18.27 7.79 6.37
N MET A 84 16.99 7.43 6.49
CA MET A 84 16.10 8.02 7.49
C MET A 84 16.58 7.75 8.92
N LEU A 85 16.95 6.51 9.23
CA LEU A 85 17.46 6.12 10.54
C LEU A 85 18.80 6.81 10.86
N LEU A 86 19.73 6.84 9.90
CA LEU A 86 21.02 7.52 10.07
C LEU A 86 20.83 9.02 10.32
N GLY A 87 19.97 9.67 9.52
CA GLY A 87 19.62 11.07 9.70
C GLY A 87 18.96 11.33 11.06
N GLY A 88 18.03 10.48 11.47
CA GLY A 88 17.36 10.58 12.77
C GLY A 88 18.31 10.42 13.96
N THR A 89 19.19 9.41 13.94
CA THR A 89 20.21 9.21 14.99
C THR A 89 21.20 10.37 15.03
N CYS A 90 21.65 10.87 13.89
CA CYS A 90 22.52 12.05 13.86
C CYS A 90 21.80 13.31 14.39
N ALA A 91 20.58 13.58 13.94
CA ALA A 91 19.83 14.77 14.35
C ALA A 91 19.56 14.77 15.87
N THR A 92 19.13 13.64 16.41
CA THR A 92 18.86 13.49 17.84
C THR A 92 20.11 13.64 18.70
N THR A 93 21.23 13.01 18.31
CA THR A 93 22.49 13.12 19.05
C THR A 93 23.06 14.54 19.01
N ALA A 94 23.11 15.17 17.83
CA ALA A 94 23.58 16.55 17.68
C ALA A 94 22.71 17.54 18.47
N LEU A 95 21.38 17.36 18.45
CA LEU A 95 20.45 18.21 19.20
C LEU A 95 20.64 18.07 20.71
N VAL A 96 20.71 16.83 21.23
CA VAL A 96 20.90 16.58 22.67
C VAL A 96 22.21 17.21 23.16
N TRP A 97 23.29 17.03 22.41
CA TRP A 97 24.59 17.62 22.75
C TRP A 97 24.61 19.14 22.61
N GLY A 98 23.91 19.69 21.60
CA GLY A 98 23.79 21.14 21.41
C GLY A 98 23.03 21.79 22.56
N VAL A 99 21.92 21.19 22.99
CA VAL A 99 21.13 21.67 24.15
C VAL A 99 21.93 21.54 25.45
N ALA A 100 22.65 20.43 25.66
CA ALA A 100 23.46 20.23 26.85
C ALA A 100 24.59 21.27 26.97
N ASP A 101 25.23 21.64 25.86
CA ASP A 101 26.25 22.70 25.85
C ASP A 101 25.64 24.09 26.07
N ALA A 102 24.51 24.39 25.43
CA ALA A 102 23.82 25.66 25.63
C ALA A 102 23.39 25.87 27.09
N ALA A 103 23.08 24.80 27.81
CA ALA A 103 22.71 24.84 29.23
C ALA A 103 23.89 25.06 30.18
N ARG A 104 25.14 24.91 29.72
CA ARG A 104 26.34 24.98 30.60
C ARG A 104 26.89 26.39 30.82
N GLU A 105 26.23 27.43 30.31
CA GLU A 105 26.75 28.82 30.32
C GLU A 105 28.22 28.90 29.84
N ASP A 106 28.59 28.02 28.91
CA ASP A 106 29.94 27.98 28.34
C ASP A 106 30.12 29.21 27.45
N PRO A 107 31.18 30.03 27.63
CA PRO A 107 31.42 31.23 26.82
C PRO A 107 31.58 30.94 25.31
N ASP A 108 31.83 29.69 24.92
CA ASP A 108 31.94 29.24 23.53
C ASP A 108 30.55 29.02 22.86
N HIS A 109 29.75 30.08 22.74
CA HIS A 109 28.44 30.04 22.06
C HIS A 109 28.48 29.50 20.63
N ASP A 110 29.62 29.64 19.93
CA ASP A 110 29.81 29.15 18.56
C ASP A 110 29.72 27.62 18.45
N ARG A 111 30.07 26.89 19.52
CA ARG A 111 29.98 25.42 19.53
C ARG A 111 28.54 24.93 19.58
N ALA A 112 27.71 25.58 20.39
CA ALA A 112 26.28 25.25 20.47
C ALA A 112 25.58 25.53 19.13
N ALA A 113 25.88 26.69 18.51
CA ALA A 113 25.35 27.03 17.19
C ALA A 113 25.76 26.02 16.11
N THR A 114 27.03 25.60 16.11
CA THR A 114 27.53 24.57 15.18
C THR A 114 26.81 23.24 15.34
N LYS A 115 26.58 22.79 16.58
CA LYS A 115 25.85 21.53 16.86
C LYS A 115 24.39 21.59 16.41
N MET A 116 23.73 22.73 16.62
CA MET A 116 22.36 22.95 16.13
C MET A 116 22.29 22.93 14.61
N LEU A 117 23.27 23.51 13.93
CA LEU A 117 23.35 23.47 12.46
C LEU A 117 23.56 22.04 11.94
N VAL A 118 24.39 21.23 12.62
CA VAL A 118 24.54 19.80 12.32
C VAL A 118 23.23 19.05 12.51
N ALA A 119 22.51 19.31 13.61
CA ALA A 119 21.20 18.69 13.86
C ALA A 119 20.19 19.02 12.75
N LEU A 120 20.17 20.26 12.26
CA LEU A 120 19.35 20.68 11.13
C LEU A 120 19.74 19.94 9.84
N GLY A 121 21.04 19.87 9.52
CA GLY A 121 21.54 19.14 8.36
C GLY A 121 21.16 17.65 8.39
N CYS A 122 21.27 17.01 9.55
CA CYS A 122 20.85 15.62 9.72
C CYS A 122 19.33 15.43 9.67
N SER A 123 18.54 16.44 10.05
CA SER A 123 17.09 16.44 9.87
C SER A 123 16.69 16.50 8.39
N VAL A 124 17.43 17.27 7.58
CA VAL A 124 17.25 17.27 6.11
C VAL A 124 17.57 15.91 5.52
N LEU A 125 18.65 15.25 5.97
CA LEU A 125 18.99 13.89 5.55
C LEU A 125 17.88 12.88 5.89
N MET A 126 17.35 12.96 7.12
CA MET A 126 16.21 12.14 7.55
C MET A 126 15.00 12.32 6.64
N MET A 127 14.65 13.57 6.33
CA MET A 127 13.55 13.91 5.42
C MET A 127 13.81 13.40 4.00
N GLY A 128 15.06 13.48 3.52
CA GLY A 128 15.48 12.91 2.24
C GLY A 128 15.26 11.41 2.17
N GLY A 129 15.59 10.66 3.23
CA GLY A 129 15.30 9.23 3.34
C GLY A 129 13.79 8.91 3.28
N ALA A 130 12.96 9.74 3.93
CA ALA A 130 11.51 9.60 3.87
C ALA A 130 10.95 9.83 2.45
N PHE A 131 11.40 10.89 1.76
CA PHE A 131 11.01 11.13 0.37
C PHE A 131 11.50 10.04 -0.59
N TYR A 132 12.71 9.54 -0.38
CA TYR A 132 13.25 8.43 -1.16
C TYR A 132 12.42 7.16 -0.99
N THR A 133 11.99 6.86 0.24
CA THR A 133 11.06 5.75 0.55
C THR A 133 9.71 5.95 -0.15
N ALA A 134 9.15 7.16 -0.11
CA ALA A 134 7.88 7.48 -0.79
C ALA A 134 7.99 7.32 -2.31
N SER A 135 9.17 7.57 -2.89
CA SER A 135 9.44 7.36 -4.32
C SER A 135 9.42 5.89 -4.75
N ALA A 136 9.33 4.94 -3.82
CA ALA A 136 9.24 3.51 -4.13
C ALA A 136 7.86 3.12 -4.67
N GLU A 137 6.78 3.82 -4.27
CA GLU A 137 5.39 3.47 -4.60
C GLU A 137 5.10 3.22 -6.10
N PRO A 138 5.65 3.98 -7.07
CA PRO A 138 5.48 3.68 -8.49
C PRO A 138 5.99 2.29 -8.88
N TYR A 139 7.13 1.85 -8.33
CA TYR A 139 7.72 0.54 -8.63
C TYR A 139 6.87 -0.63 -8.11
N ARG A 140 6.15 -0.40 -7.00
CA ARG A 140 5.17 -1.38 -6.50
C ARG A 140 4.06 -1.62 -7.52
N TRP A 141 3.51 -0.55 -8.08
CA TRP A 141 2.43 -0.65 -9.06
C TRP A 141 2.94 -1.18 -10.40
N ASP A 142 4.14 -0.80 -10.82
CA ASP A 142 4.79 -1.32 -12.02
C ASP A 142 4.98 -2.84 -11.95
N ALA A 143 5.51 -3.35 -10.84
CA ALA A 143 5.66 -4.79 -10.63
C ALA A 143 4.33 -5.56 -10.77
N ILE A 144 3.23 -5.00 -10.22
CA ILE A 144 1.90 -5.60 -10.30
C ILE A 144 1.37 -5.55 -11.73
N ASN A 145 1.52 -4.41 -12.41
CA ASN A 145 1.04 -4.21 -13.78
C ASN A 145 1.79 -5.14 -14.75
N ILE A 146 3.12 -5.14 -14.74
CA ILE A 146 3.94 -6.03 -15.56
C ILE A 146 3.55 -7.50 -15.35
N PHE A 147 3.33 -7.91 -14.10
CA PHE A 147 2.90 -9.26 -13.81
C PHE A 147 1.51 -9.55 -14.39
N ASN A 148 0.54 -8.66 -14.16
CA ASN A 148 -0.85 -8.84 -14.59
C ASN A 148 -1.05 -8.70 -16.11
N ASP A 149 -0.19 -7.95 -16.80
CA ASP A 149 -0.20 -7.81 -18.25
C ASP A 149 0.40 -9.04 -18.93
N SER A 150 1.30 -9.76 -18.26
CA SER A 150 1.81 -11.05 -18.72
C SER A 150 0.82 -12.21 -18.53
N ALA A 151 -0.22 -12.01 -17.71
CA ALA A 151 -1.21 -13.02 -17.44
C ALA A 151 -2.15 -13.20 -18.65
N PRO A 152 -2.57 -14.44 -18.96
CA PRO A 152 -3.50 -14.67 -20.07
C PRO A 152 -4.78 -13.83 -19.89
N PRO A 153 -5.34 -13.32 -21.00
CA PRO A 153 -6.58 -12.56 -20.95
C PRO A 153 -7.68 -13.41 -20.34
N VAL A 154 -8.38 -12.85 -19.36
CA VAL A 154 -9.57 -13.48 -18.79
C VAL A 154 -10.69 -13.26 -19.80
N TYR A 155 -10.91 -14.23 -20.69
CA TYR A 155 -12.05 -14.19 -21.60
C TYR A 155 -13.34 -14.25 -20.79
N PRO A 156 -14.25 -13.25 -20.87
CA PRO A 156 -15.49 -13.21 -20.09
C PRO A 156 -16.53 -14.31 -20.42
N GLY A 157 -16.14 -15.40 -21.10
CA GLY A 157 -17.07 -16.23 -21.88
C GLY A 157 -17.31 -17.68 -21.45
N TYR A 158 -16.48 -18.31 -20.61
CA TYR A 158 -16.61 -19.76 -20.34
C TYR A 158 -16.26 -20.19 -18.90
N GLY A 159 -16.30 -19.28 -17.93
CA GLY A 159 -16.39 -19.72 -16.54
C GLY A 159 -17.78 -20.30 -16.30
N PRO A 160 -17.94 -21.46 -15.63
CA PRO A 160 -19.25 -21.82 -15.08
C PRO A 160 -19.75 -20.62 -14.27
N PRO A 161 -21.03 -20.25 -14.36
CA PRO A 161 -21.57 -19.15 -13.57
C PRO A 161 -21.14 -19.34 -12.11
N PRO A 162 -20.80 -18.26 -11.38
CA PRO A 162 -20.43 -18.39 -9.98
C PRO A 162 -21.48 -19.27 -9.31
N ALA A 163 -21.03 -20.33 -8.62
CA ALA A 163 -21.93 -21.17 -7.86
C ALA A 163 -22.58 -20.27 -6.80
N TYR A 164 -23.73 -19.72 -7.12
CA TYR A 164 -24.55 -18.97 -6.19
C TYR A 164 -24.76 -19.91 -5.02
N GLY A 165 -24.27 -19.53 -3.84
CA GLY A 165 -24.51 -20.28 -2.63
C GLY A 165 -26.01 -20.52 -2.47
N PRO A 166 -26.44 -21.66 -1.89
CA PRO A 166 -27.85 -21.98 -1.71
C PRO A 166 -28.54 -20.85 -0.92
N GLY A 167 -29.28 -19.99 -1.62
CA GLY A 167 -29.95 -18.83 -1.03
C GLY A 167 -30.02 -17.58 -1.92
N TYR A 168 -29.15 -17.42 -2.91
CA TYR A 168 -29.28 -16.34 -3.90
C TYR A 168 -30.03 -16.83 -5.13
N ALA A 169 -31.37 -16.82 -5.05
CA ALA A 169 -32.17 -16.86 -6.26
C ALA A 169 -31.97 -15.52 -7.01
N PRO A 170 -31.49 -15.52 -8.26
CA PRO A 170 -31.47 -14.28 -9.04
C PRO A 170 -32.90 -13.76 -9.14
N SER A 171 -33.15 -12.53 -8.66
CA SER A 171 -34.42 -11.87 -8.88
C SER A 171 -34.62 -11.75 -10.39
N SER A 172 -35.61 -12.47 -10.92
CA SER A 172 -35.95 -12.58 -12.35
C SER A 172 -36.52 -11.28 -12.96
N SER A 173 -36.14 -10.11 -12.45
CA SER A 173 -36.79 -8.83 -12.75
C SER A 173 -36.03 -7.90 -13.70
N VAL A 174 -35.02 -8.39 -14.43
CA VAL A 174 -34.48 -7.61 -15.57
C VAL A 174 -35.04 -8.21 -16.86
N ALA A 175 -36.30 -7.85 -17.13
CA ALA A 175 -36.87 -7.99 -18.46
C ALA A 175 -36.07 -7.09 -19.42
N THR A 176 -35.30 -7.70 -20.31
CA THR A 176 -34.67 -7.04 -21.44
C THR A 176 -35.74 -6.26 -22.22
N PRO A 177 -35.67 -4.93 -22.36
CA PRO A 177 -36.56 -4.22 -23.26
C PRO A 177 -36.27 -4.71 -24.68
N ALA A 178 -37.30 -5.25 -25.33
CA ALA A 178 -37.25 -5.70 -26.71
C ALA A 178 -36.71 -4.56 -27.59
N LYS A 179 -35.50 -4.76 -28.13
CA LYS A 179 -34.85 -3.83 -29.06
C LYS A 179 -35.68 -3.79 -30.34
N LYS A 180 -36.57 -2.79 -30.45
CA LYS A 180 -37.34 -2.51 -31.66
C LYS A 180 -36.34 -2.21 -32.78
N ARG A 181 -36.19 -3.15 -33.73
CA ARG A 181 -35.46 -2.96 -35.00
C ARG A 181 -36.08 -1.76 -35.72
N LEU A 182 -35.42 -0.61 -35.65
CA LEU A 182 -35.63 0.48 -36.60
C LEU A 182 -34.77 0.16 -37.82
N GLY A 183 -35.45 -0.11 -38.93
CA GLY A 183 -34.84 -0.43 -40.21
C GLY A 183 -33.95 0.72 -40.68
N MET A 184 -32.69 0.39 -40.94
CA MET A 184 -31.82 1.23 -41.74
C MET A 184 -31.99 0.74 -43.18
N ARG A 185 -32.51 1.64 -44.01
CA ARG A 185 -32.68 1.47 -45.46
C ARG A 185 -31.31 1.36 -46.12
N ASP A 186 -31.21 0.40 -47.03
CA ASP A 186 -30.17 0.33 -48.03
C ASP A 186 -30.39 1.46 -49.04
N ASP A 187 -29.45 2.41 -49.09
CA ASP A 187 -29.21 3.30 -50.22
C ASP A 187 -27.71 3.28 -50.54
#